data_AF-A0AAE3H8S6-F1
#
_entry.id   AF-A0AAE3H8S6-F1
#
_cell.length_a   1.000
_cell.length_b   1.000
_cell.length_c   1.000
_cell.angle_alpha   90.00
_cell.angle_beta   90.00
_cell.angle_gamma   90.00
#
_symmetry.space_group_name_H-M   'P 1'
#
loop_
_entity.id
_entity.type
_entity.pdbx_description
1 polymer ?
#
loop_
_entity_poly.entity_id
_entity_poly.type
_entity_poly.pdbx_seq_one_letter_code
_entity_poly.pdbx_strand_id
1 'polypeptide(L)'
;MSSDEDLAERRPAVLRARELCRTRPLIYSDLDHLKKGSTGFLHGLGFTDEEIALALDLELREVENNLKGTGFEPDLKRILRFSDRMPSNIGDIITICAPVWLQEGACTTTRVIVIQCIPKGDKCGLLVELLEDTGPKLPVLGGKRKGEEIVVPLDWYVPGPR
;
A
#
# COMPACT_ATOMS: atom_id res chain seq x y z
N MET A 1 -15.58 -34.66 -9.53
CA MET A 1 -15.50 -33.86 -10.78
C MET A 1 -16.15 -32.49 -10.56
N SER A 2 -15.72 -31.75 -9.53
CA SER A 2 -16.40 -30.53 -9.04
C SER A 2 -15.45 -29.32 -8.91
N SER A 3 -14.14 -29.51 -9.06
CA SER A 3 -13.16 -28.46 -8.77
C SER A 3 -13.09 -27.40 -9.87
N ASP A 4 -13.19 -27.82 -11.14
CA ASP A 4 -12.81 -26.97 -12.26
C ASP A 4 -13.95 -26.04 -12.72
N GLU A 5 -15.20 -26.46 -12.56
CA GLU A 5 -16.39 -25.62 -12.79
C GLU A 5 -16.54 -24.56 -11.68
N ASP A 6 -16.37 -24.95 -10.40
CA ASP A 6 -16.41 -24.02 -9.26
C ASP A 6 -15.30 -22.95 -9.34
N LEU A 7 -14.11 -23.32 -9.83
CA LEU A 7 -13.00 -22.39 -10.06
C LEU A 7 -13.27 -21.41 -11.22
N ALA A 8 -13.94 -21.88 -12.28
CA ALA A 8 -14.30 -21.05 -13.42
C ALA A 8 -15.34 -19.98 -13.05
N GLU A 9 -16.34 -20.35 -12.24
CA GLU A 9 -17.38 -19.42 -11.77
C GLU A 9 -16.83 -18.35 -10.81
N ARG A 10 -15.87 -18.71 -9.95
CA ARG A 10 -15.26 -17.77 -8.99
C ARG A 10 -14.21 -16.86 -9.59
N ARG A 11 -13.73 -17.16 -10.80
CA ARG A 11 -12.64 -16.42 -11.46
C ARG A 11 -12.86 -14.91 -11.56
N PRO A 12 -14.06 -14.38 -11.91
CA PRO A 12 -14.29 -12.94 -11.96
C PRO A 12 -14.19 -12.27 -10.58
N ALA A 13 -14.70 -12.92 -9.53
CA ALA A 13 -14.63 -12.40 -8.16
C ALA A 13 -13.17 -12.36 -7.67
N VAL A 14 -12.40 -13.43 -7.90
CA VAL A 14 -10.98 -13.49 -7.55
C VAL A 14 -10.15 -12.42 -8.28
N LEU A 15 -10.41 -12.20 -9.57
CA LEU A 15 -9.74 -11.13 -10.33
C LEU A 15 -10.10 -9.74 -9.81
N ARG A 16 -11.37 -9.51 -9.48
CA ARG A 16 -11.83 -8.26 -8.86
C ARG A 16 -11.17 -8.04 -7.50
N ALA A 17 -11.10 -9.07 -6.66
CA ALA A 17 -10.43 -9.01 -5.37
C ALA A 17 -8.95 -8.61 -5.51
N ARG A 18 -8.23 -9.22 -6.47
CA ARG A 18 -6.83 -8.87 -6.76
C ARG A 18 -6.66 -7.40 -7.15
N GLU A 19 -7.56 -6.88 -7.98
CA GLU A 19 -7.49 -5.49 -8.41
C GLU A 19 -7.81 -4.51 -7.27
N LEU A 20 -8.80 -4.85 -6.45
CA LEU A 20 -9.14 -4.09 -5.25
C LEU A 20 -7.95 -4.04 -4.27
N CYS A 21 -7.20 -5.13 -4.09
CA CYS A 21 -6.02 -5.12 -3.23
C CYS A 21 -4.94 -4.14 -3.68
N ARG A 22 -4.78 -3.93 -5.00
CA ARG A 22 -3.79 -2.98 -5.57
C ARG A 22 -4.19 -1.53 -5.43
N THR A 23 -5.49 -1.28 -5.25
CA THR A 23 -6.10 0.07 -5.20
C THR A 23 -6.82 0.33 -3.88
N ARG A 24 -6.57 -0.49 -2.85
CA ARG A 24 -7.27 -0.41 -1.58
C ARG A 24 -6.89 0.85 -0.79
N PRO A 25 -7.74 1.28 0.15
CA PRO A 25 -7.42 2.40 1.03
C PRO A 25 -6.10 2.20 1.77
N LEU A 26 -5.27 3.26 1.82
CA LEU A 26 -3.92 3.20 2.40
C LEU A 26 -3.92 2.84 3.89
N ILE A 27 -5.05 3.04 4.57
CA ILE A 27 -5.26 2.64 5.96
C ILE A 27 -5.08 1.13 6.20
N TYR A 28 -5.26 0.31 5.16
CA TYR A 28 -5.02 -1.14 5.19
C TYR A 28 -3.56 -1.52 4.90
N SER A 29 -2.62 -0.59 5.13
CA SER A 29 -1.19 -0.87 5.07
C SER A 29 -0.78 -1.81 6.21
N ASP A 30 0.00 -2.83 5.86
CA ASP A 30 0.50 -3.85 6.77
C ASP A 30 1.92 -4.26 6.40
N LEU A 31 2.72 -4.64 7.39
CA LEU A 31 4.12 -5.00 7.17
C LEU A 31 4.29 -6.33 6.41
N ASP A 32 3.22 -7.12 6.29
CA ASP A 32 3.26 -8.47 5.74
C ASP A 32 2.86 -8.52 4.26
N HIS A 33 3.54 -7.72 3.44
CA HIS A 33 3.41 -7.72 1.98
C HIS A 33 1.97 -7.70 1.48
N LEU A 34 1.13 -6.81 2.02
CA LEU A 34 -0.24 -6.62 1.56
C LEU A 34 -1.19 -7.79 1.87
N LYS A 35 -0.85 -8.72 2.77
CA LYS A 35 -1.69 -9.91 3.02
C LYS A 35 -2.77 -9.64 4.05
N LYS A 36 -2.42 -9.36 5.31
CA LYS A 36 -3.38 -9.22 6.41
C LYS A 36 -4.33 -8.03 6.26
N GLY A 37 -3.82 -6.89 5.84
CA GLY A 37 -4.59 -5.69 5.53
C GLY A 37 -5.56 -5.92 4.37
N SER A 38 -5.12 -6.61 3.32
CA SER A 38 -6.01 -7.00 2.22
C SER A 38 -7.04 -8.04 2.62
N THR A 39 -6.67 -9.02 3.47
CA THR A 39 -7.62 -9.98 4.02
C THR A 39 -8.76 -9.26 4.75
N GLY A 40 -8.43 -8.34 5.67
CA GLY A 40 -9.44 -7.57 6.39
C GLY A 40 -10.28 -6.66 5.48
N PHE A 41 -9.64 -6.02 4.49
CA PHE A 41 -10.34 -5.17 3.53
C PHE A 41 -11.34 -5.97 2.67
N LEU A 42 -10.91 -7.08 2.06
CA LEU A 42 -11.76 -7.90 1.21
C LEU A 42 -12.90 -8.55 2.01
N HIS A 43 -12.62 -9.04 3.22
CA HIS A 43 -13.65 -9.58 4.10
C HIS A 43 -14.69 -8.50 4.46
N GLY A 44 -14.26 -7.26 4.72
CA GLY A 44 -15.16 -6.12 4.94
C GLY A 44 -16.03 -5.76 3.73
N LEU A 45 -15.63 -6.17 2.51
CA LEU A 45 -16.40 -6.03 1.28
C LEU A 45 -17.30 -7.24 0.96
N GLY A 46 -17.25 -8.29 1.78
CA GLY A 46 -18.10 -9.49 1.66
C GLY A 46 -17.56 -10.59 0.75
N PHE A 47 -16.28 -10.59 0.40
CA PHE A 47 -15.65 -11.73 -0.28
C PHE A 47 -15.55 -12.92 0.67
N THR A 48 -15.69 -14.15 0.14
CA THR A 48 -15.54 -15.36 0.95
C THR A 48 -14.08 -15.66 1.28
N ASP A 49 -13.83 -16.43 2.33
CA ASP A 49 -12.48 -16.81 2.73
C ASP A 49 -11.73 -17.55 1.60
N GLU A 50 -12.43 -18.37 0.82
CA GLU A 50 -11.87 -19.05 -0.37
C GLU A 50 -11.49 -18.06 -1.47
N GLU A 51 -12.32 -17.05 -1.74
CA GLU A 51 -12.02 -16.02 -2.75
C GLU A 51 -10.82 -15.18 -2.32
N ILE A 52 -10.73 -14.85 -1.03
CA ILE A 52 -9.60 -14.12 -0.44
C ILE A 52 -8.31 -14.95 -0.53
N ALA A 53 -8.38 -16.23 -0.16
CA ALA A 53 -7.24 -17.15 -0.23
C ALA A 53 -6.69 -17.24 -1.66
N LEU A 54 -7.56 -17.43 -2.66
CA LEU A 54 -7.19 -17.46 -4.08
C LEU A 54 -6.67 -16.11 -4.58
N ALA A 55 -7.25 -15.00 -4.11
CA ALA A 55 -6.85 -13.67 -4.55
C ALA A 55 -5.44 -13.32 -4.05
N LEU A 56 -5.13 -13.67 -2.80
CA LEU A 56 -3.90 -13.29 -2.11
C LEU A 56 -2.80 -14.37 -2.14
N ASP A 57 -3.07 -15.51 -2.76
CA ASP A 57 -2.17 -16.67 -2.78
C ASP A 57 -1.82 -17.13 -1.35
N LEU A 58 -2.87 -17.41 -0.58
CA LEU A 58 -2.82 -17.86 0.80
C LEU A 58 -3.55 -19.19 0.97
N GLU A 59 -3.19 -19.92 2.02
CA GLU A 59 -4.01 -21.01 2.52
C GLU A 59 -5.23 -20.47 3.27
N LEU A 60 -6.36 -21.21 3.23
CA LEU A 60 -7.57 -20.86 3.98
C LEU A 60 -7.30 -20.62 5.47
N ARG A 61 -6.42 -21.43 6.07
CA ARG A 61 -6.02 -21.28 7.46
C ARG A 61 -5.32 -19.94 7.74
N GLU A 62 -4.54 -19.42 6.80
CA GLU A 62 -3.90 -18.12 6.92
C GLU A 62 -4.93 -16.98 6.88
N VAL A 63 -5.94 -17.11 6.01
CA VAL A 63 -7.08 -16.17 5.95
C VAL A 63 -7.82 -16.15 7.29
N GLU A 64 -8.19 -17.32 7.83
CA GLU A 64 -8.84 -17.41 9.14
C GLU A 64 -7.99 -16.80 10.26
N ASN A 65 -6.68 -17.07 10.27
CA ASN A 65 -5.76 -16.54 11.27
C ASN A 65 -5.67 -15.01 11.20
N ASN A 66 -5.61 -14.46 9.99
CA ASN A 66 -5.61 -13.02 9.75
C ASN A 66 -6.89 -12.37 10.28
N LEU A 67 -8.06 -12.97 10.01
CA LEU A 67 -9.37 -12.48 10.44
C LEU A 67 -9.59 -12.63 11.96
N LYS A 68 -9.05 -13.68 12.58
CA LYS A 68 -9.06 -13.87 14.05
C LYS A 68 -8.13 -12.89 14.79
N GLY A 69 -7.39 -12.04 14.07
CA GLY A 69 -6.47 -11.08 14.66
C GLY A 69 -5.19 -11.71 15.20
N THR A 70 -4.90 -12.97 14.89
CA THR A 70 -3.67 -13.63 15.33
C THR A 70 -2.44 -13.02 14.65
N GLY A 71 -1.32 -12.87 15.36
CA GLY A 71 -0.10 -12.21 14.86
C GLY A 71 -0.10 -10.68 15.00
N PHE A 72 0.73 -9.97 14.22
CA PHE A 72 0.81 -8.49 14.26
C PHE A 72 -0.47 -7.87 13.72
N GLU A 73 -1.21 -7.12 14.54
CA GLU A 73 -2.39 -6.38 14.08
C GLU A 73 -1.99 -5.34 13.03
N PRO A 74 -2.82 -5.08 12.00
CA PRO A 74 -2.65 -3.89 11.17
C PRO A 74 -2.62 -2.66 12.08
N ASP A 75 -1.67 -1.77 11.86
CA ASP A 75 -1.49 -0.54 12.65
C ASP A 75 -2.57 0.52 12.35
N LEU A 76 -3.81 0.09 12.05
CA LEU A 76 -4.95 0.90 11.66
C LEU A 76 -5.13 2.11 12.57
N LYS A 77 -5.13 1.91 13.90
CA LYS A 77 -5.28 3.01 14.87
C LYS A 77 -4.16 4.04 14.80
N ARG A 78 -2.94 3.64 14.44
CA ARG A 78 -1.79 4.54 14.30
C ARG A 78 -1.82 5.25 12.96
N ILE A 79 -2.15 4.53 11.88
CA ILE A 79 -2.27 5.07 10.53
C ILE A 79 -3.42 6.07 10.42
N LEU A 80 -4.57 5.79 11.06
CA LEU A 80 -5.74 6.68 11.09
C LEU A 80 -5.44 8.07 11.67
N ARG A 81 -4.38 8.23 12.48
CA ARG A 81 -3.96 9.54 13.00
C ARG A 81 -3.45 10.49 11.90
N PHE A 82 -3.15 9.97 10.72
CA PHE A 82 -2.63 10.71 9.58
C PHE A 82 -3.62 10.78 8.41
N SER A 83 -4.85 10.31 8.57
CA SER A 83 -5.80 10.09 7.44
C SER A 83 -6.17 11.37 6.70
N ASP A 84 -6.05 12.51 7.36
CA ASP A 84 -6.31 13.84 6.79
C ASP A 84 -5.20 14.30 5.81
N ARG A 85 -3.99 13.74 5.95
CA ARG A 85 -2.78 14.15 5.24
C ARG A 85 -2.21 13.07 4.32
N MET A 86 -2.75 11.86 4.37
CA MET A 86 -2.28 10.75 3.54
C MET A 86 -2.95 10.73 2.16
N PRO A 87 -2.28 10.11 1.17
CA PRO A 87 -2.95 9.64 -0.04
C PRO A 87 -4.11 8.70 0.32
N SER A 88 -5.13 8.67 -0.54
CA SER A 88 -6.33 7.87 -0.30
C SER A 88 -6.03 6.38 -0.38
N ASN A 89 -5.32 5.96 -1.42
CA ASN A 89 -5.17 4.55 -1.75
C ASN A 89 -3.71 4.13 -1.98
N ILE A 90 -3.48 2.84 -1.82
CA ILE A 90 -2.35 2.14 -2.43
C ILE A 90 -2.54 2.19 -3.95
N GLY A 91 -1.44 2.25 -4.71
CA GLY A 91 -1.48 2.34 -6.16
C GLY A 91 -1.68 3.76 -6.70
N ASP A 92 -2.06 4.72 -5.85
CA ASP A 92 -2.20 6.12 -6.25
C ASP A 92 -0.86 6.67 -6.75
N ILE A 93 -0.87 7.36 -7.90
CA ILE A 93 0.28 8.12 -8.36
C ILE A 93 0.24 9.49 -7.71
N ILE A 94 1.19 9.75 -6.81
CA ILE A 94 1.29 11.01 -6.09
C ILE A 94 2.51 11.81 -6.54
N THR A 95 2.51 13.10 -6.21
CA THR A 95 3.71 13.94 -6.32
C THR A 95 4.29 14.14 -4.93
N ILE A 96 5.60 13.96 -4.82
CA ILE A 96 6.36 14.31 -3.61
C ILE A 96 7.29 15.48 -3.90
N CYS A 97 7.45 16.39 -2.94
CA CYS A 97 8.34 17.55 -2.97
C CYS A 97 9.42 17.32 -1.92
N ALA A 98 10.58 16.85 -2.36
CA ALA A 98 11.71 16.57 -1.49
C ALA A 98 12.64 17.79 -1.41
N PRO A 99 13.18 18.11 -0.21
CA PRO A 99 14.11 19.21 -0.07
C PRO A 99 15.39 18.94 -0.86
N VAL A 100 15.90 19.96 -1.53
CA VAL A 100 17.16 19.88 -2.26
C VAL A 100 18.32 20.05 -1.27
N TRP A 101 19.33 19.19 -1.37
CA TRP A 101 20.49 19.26 -0.49
C TRP A 101 21.21 20.60 -0.67
N LEU A 102 21.49 21.30 0.44
CA LEU A 102 22.22 22.57 0.47
C LEU A 102 21.52 23.76 -0.22
N GLN A 103 20.22 23.64 -0.54
CA GLN A 103 19.42 24.74 -1.06
C GLN A 103 18.17 24.94 -0.19
N GLU A 104 18.24 25.90 0.72
CA GLU A 104 17.14 26.21 1.63
C GLU A 104 15.93 26.75 0.84
N GLY A 105 14.74 26.21 1.12
CA GLY A 105 13.49 26.58 0.45
C GLY A 105 13.31 26.02 -0.97
N ALA A 106 14.30 25.34 -1.54
CA ALA A 106 14.16 24.65 -2.82
C ALA A 106 13.69 23.20 -2.63
N CYS A 107 12.72 22.77 -3.44
CA CYS A 107 12.33 21.36 -3.50
C CYS A 107 12.36 20.83 -4.93
N THR A 108 12.64 19.54 -5.05
CA THR A 108 12.47 18.80 -6.28
C THR A 108 11.19 17.99 -6.21
N THR A 109 10.39 18.05 -7.27
CA THR A 109 9.17 17.26 -7.38
C THR A 109 9.42 16.01 -8.19
N THR A 110 8.90 14.87 -7.74
CA THR A 110 8.91 13.63 -8.51
C THR A 110 7.61 12.87 -8.32
N ARG A 111 7.22 12.09 -9.32
CA ARG A 111 6.01 11.24 -9.26
C ARG A 111 6.36 9.85 -8.80
N VAL A 112 5.53 9.30 -7.92
CA VAL A 112 5.74 7.99 -7.31
C VAL A 112 4.42 7.24 -7.16
N ILE A 113 4.45 5.92 -7.14
CA ILE A 113 3.30 5.08 -6.79
C ILE A 113 3.31 4.80 -5.29
N VAL A 114 2.20 4.99 -4.61
CA VAL A 114 2.06 4.64 -3.19
C VAL A 114 1.99 3.12 -3.02
N ILE A 115 2.85 2.55 -2.19
CA ILE A 115 2.81 1.11 -1.84
C ILE A 115 2.24 0.92 -0.44
N GLN A 116 2.70 1.72 0.53
CA GLN A 116 2.38 1.49 1.94
C GLN A 116 2.60 2.74 2.80
N CYS A 117 1.84 2.89 3.90
CA CYS A 117 2.22 3.74 5.03
C CYS A 117 2.86 2.90 6.15
N ILE A 118 4.03 3.34 6.61
CA ILE A 118 4.82 2.72 7.68
C ILE A 118 4.80 3.68 8.89
N PRO A 119 3.99 3.41 9.92
CA PRO A 119 3.92 4.26 11.11
C PRO A 119 5.12 4.04 12.05
N LYS A 120 5.80 5.13 12.43
CA LYS A 120 6.96 5.12 13.34
C LYS A 120 6.77 6.18 14.44
N GLY A 121 6.35 5.75 15.63
CA GLY A 121 5.94 6.66 16.71
C GLY A 121 4.80 7.58 16.25
N ASP A 122 5.04 8.89 16.33
CA ASP A 122 4.11 9.96 15.92
C ASP A 122 4.32 10.43 14.46
N LYS A 123 5.03 9.65 13.64
CA LYS A 123 5.25 9.93 12.20
C LYS A 123 4.75 8.76 11.35
N CYS A 124 4.41 9.02 10.08
CA CYS A 124 4.27 8.00 9.03
C CYS A 124 5.30 8.27 7.91
N GLY A 125 5.97 7.23 7.46
CA GLY A 125 6.70 7.22 6.20
C GLY A 125 5.88 6.53 5.12
N LEU A 126 5.91 7.05 3.90
CA LEU A 126 5.32 6.39 2.73
C LEU A 126 6.39 5.54 2.05
N LEU A 127 6.16 4.24 1.94
CA LEU A 127 6.86 3.39 0.99
C LEU A 127 6.26 3.67 -0.39
N VAL A 128 7.11 4.07 -1.33
CA VAL A 128 6.70 4.47 -2.67
C VAL A 128 7.64 3.88 -3.73
N GLU A 129 7.10 3.57 -4.90
CA GLU A 129 7.88 3.17 -6.08
C GLU A 129 8.15 4.39 -6.96
N LEU A 130 9.40 4.56 -7.38
CA LEU A 130 9.79 5.65 -8.27
C LEU A 130 9.32 5.42 -9.71
N LEU A 131 8.65 6.42 -10.30
CA LEU A 131 8.23 6.35 -11.71
C LEU A 131 9.29 6.86 -12.69
N GLU A 132 10.34 7.48 -12.20
CA GLU A 132 11.42 8.09 -12.97
C GLU A 132 12.76 7.99 -12.23
N ASP A 133 13.84 8.16 -12.98
CA ASP A 133 15.18 8.24 -12.38
C ASP A 133 15.32 9.57 -11.65
N THR A 134 15.65 9.50 -10.36
CA THR A 134 15.68 10.67 -9.49
C THR A 134 17.05 11.32 -9.44
N GLY A 135 18.10 10.63 -9.88
CA GLY A 135 19.49 11.10 -9.80
C GLY A 135 19.86 11.56 -8.37
N PRO A 136 20.78 12.52 -8.19
CA PRO A 136 21.11 13.06 -6.86
C PRO A 136 20.07 14.05 -6.33
N LYS A 137 18.91 14.22 -6.99
CA LYS A 137 17.95 15.29 -6.68
C LYS A 137 17.17 15.02 -5.40
N LEU A 138 16.88 13.74 -5.13
CA LEU A 138 16.31 13.33 -3.85
C LEU A 138 17.43 13.16 -2.83
N PRO A 139 17.24 13.55 -1.56
CA PRO A 139 18.20 13.31 -0.48
C PRO A 139 18.16 11.84 -0.02
N VAL A 140 18.15 10.90 -0.97
CA VAL A 140 18.37 9.47 -0.76
C VAL A 140 19.79 9.14 -1.22
N LEU A 141 20.53 8.41 -0.38
CA LEU A 141 21.91 8.03 -0.66
C LEU A 141 22.02 7.30 -2.01
N GLY A 142 22.84 7.83 -2.92
CA GLY A 142 23.30 7.13 -4.14
C GLY A 142 22.52 7.39 -5.42
N GLY A 143 21.45 8.19 -5.39
CA GLY A 143 20.54 8.33 -6.51
C GLY A 143 19.75 7.05 -6.79
N LYS A 144 18.47 7.18 -7.14
CA LYS A 144 17.56 6.04 -7.25
C LYS A 144 16.96 5.95 -8.63
N ARG A 145 16.78 4.72 -9.10
CA ARG A 145 16.27 4.42 -10.44
C ARG A 145 14.77 4.20 -10.44
N LYS A 146 14.15 4.37 -11.61
CA LYS A 146 12.76 3.97 -11.84
C LYS A 146 12.53 2.51 -11.41
N GLY A 147 11.42 2.27 -10.72
CA GLY A 147 11.03 0.97 -10.19
C GLY A 147 11.67 0.63 -8.83
N GLU A 148 12.58 1.47 -8.31
CA GLU A 148 13.10 1.26 -6.96
C GLU A 148 12.11 1.80 -5.91
N GLU A 149 11.96 1.04 -4.83
CA GLU A 149 11.16 1.44 -3.68
C GLU A 149 11.99 2.27 -2.70
N ILE A 150 11.39 3.35 -2.21
CA ILE A 150 11.99 4.21 -1.18
C ILE A 150 10.96 4.55 -0.10
N VAL A 151 11.45 4.79 1.12
CA VAL A 151 10.62 5.35 2.19
C VAL A 151 10.84 6.85 2.25
N VAL A 152 9.77 7.61 2.09
CA VAL A 152 9.78 9.08 2.18
C VAL A 152 8.93 9.57 3.35
N PRO A 153 9.27 10.69 4.00
CA PRO A 153 8.41 11.30 4.99
C PRO A 153 7.04 11.67 4.40
N LEU A 154 5.95 11.46 5.16
CA LEU A 154 4.61 11.90 4.75
C LEU A 154 4.56 13.42 4.47
N ASP A 155 5.38 14.22 5.16
CA ASP A 155 5.47 15.66 4.96
C ASP A 155 5.92 16.08 3.56
N TRP A 156 6.51 15.16 2.78
CA TRP A 156 6.90 15.45 1.39
C TRP A 156 5.75 15.26 0.40
N TYR A 157 4.67 14.57 0.79
CA TYR A 157 3.51 14.40 -0.07
C TYR A 157 2.83 15.75 -0.31
N VAL A 158 2.60 16.07 -1.58
CA VAL A 158 1.85 17.25 -2.01
C VAL A 158 0.42 16.81 -2.31
N PRO A 159 -0.58 17.20 -1.48
CA PRO A 159 -1.97 16.87 -1.75
C PRO A 159 -2.40 17.45 -3.10
N GLY A 160 -3.03 16.63 -3.93
CA GLY A 160 -3.71 17.12 -5.13
C GLY A 160 -4.92 17.99 -4.76
N PRO A 161 -5.44 18.83 -5.68
CA PRO A 161 -6.74 19.44 -5.48
C PRO A 161 -7.78 18.32 -5.28
N ARG A 162 -8.52 18.40 -4.18
CA ARG A 162 -9.63 17.49 -3.88
C ARG A 162 -10.85 17.83 -4.73
#